data_AF-A0AB74BHA7-F1
#
_entry.id   AF-A0AB74BHA7-F1
#
_cell.length_a   1.000
_cell.length_b   1.000
_cell.length_c   1.000
_cell.angle_alpha   90.00
_cell.angle_beta   90.00
_cell.angle_gamma   90.00
#
_symmetry.space_group_name_H-M   'P 1'
#
loop_
_entity.id
_entity.type
_entity.pdbx_description
1 polymer ?
#
loop_
_entity_poly.entity_id
_entity_poly.type
_entity_poly.pdbx_seq_one_letter_code
_entity_poly.pdbx_strand_id
1 'polypeptide(L)'
;MYLQVGNLGEAWSVWKASKGNRSVKENFIWASTLSSVASASISVFQAVYLAMTSEAFKAITENSSETRGMLFGVRMGQWGMGLGAIIAPLSLVGAAGTTWNNVEKWKSGLISGNSGEKSGAFTAMSGDIGGTGISAVLTGHAGKELIGFLKDIYPETGDARKKAASIAWATRGSRFLQLSMRLTPWGLIFTALQLGGEALYNYSNLDEEQRWLLHCLWGNEPLGWDWSTHSQKLAETTLLPTVLDQGISRCQLDGQAVRSLHLILPGLTESSFDDTSLRWLAELIEAPHRQDVSKGLRQGLSVASASPLTLALEIPEDWQGHNVLLLLRLAVKPALANTYLKADQGYLNYRIPLSMGSLSKPIHASSSVTDEGMTLPVLPIERDHLFEF
;
A
#
# COMPACT_ATOMS: atom_id res chain seq x y z
N MET A 1 -20.92 -13.99 -2.21
CA MET A 1 -21.15 -12.93 -3.23
C MET A 1 -21.66 -11.62 -2.64
N TYR A 2 -22.66 -11.64 -1.74
CA TYR A 2 -23.13 -10.44 -1.00
C TYR A 2 -22.01 -9.69 -0.26
N LEU A 3 -21.04 -10.40 0.32
CA LEU A 3 -19.91 -9.80 1.04
C LEU A 3 -18.93 -9.03 0.13
N GLN A 4 -18.66 -9.51 -1.09
CA GLN A 4 -17.74 -8.84 -2.01
C GLN A 4 -18.35 -7.57 -2.63
N VAL A 5 -19.67 -7.58 -2.87
CA VAL A 5 -20.41 -6.41 -3.36
C VAL A 5 -20.59 -5.36 -2.24
N GLY A 6 -20.79 -5.80 -0.99
CA GLY A 6 -20.82 -4.91 0.19
C GLY A 6 -19.50 -4.17 0.41
N ASN A 7 -18.38 -4.90 0.38
CA ASN A 7 -17.04 -4.32 0.53
C ASN A 7 -16.69 -3.33 -0.60
N LEU A 8 -17.20 -3.56 -1.81
CA LEU A 8 -17.07 -2.62 -2.93
C LEU A 8 -17.83 -1.30 -2.69
N GLY A 9 -19.06 -1.40 -2.15
CA GLY A 9 -19.86 -0.22 -1.82
C GLY A 9 -19.23 0.63 -0.71
N GLU A 10 -18.61 -0.03 0.26
CA GLU A 10 -17.89 0.63 1.36
C GLU A 10 -16.56 1.24 0.90
N ALA A 11 -15.79 0.53 0.08
CA ALA A 11 -14.58 1.08 -0.53
C ALA A 11 -14.88 2.29 -1.44
N TRP A 12 -15.99 2.26 -2.18
CA TRP A 12 -16.47 3.36 -3.00
C TRP A 12 -16.93 4.57 -2.18
N SER A 13 -17.62 4.34 -1.06
CA SER A 13 -18.07 5.42 -0.17
C SER A 13 -16.88 6.12 0.50
N VAL A 14 -15.88 5.35 0.96
CA VAL A 14 -14.61 5.86 1.51
C VAL A 14 -13.82 6.63 0.46
N TRP A 15 -13.75 6.12 -0.77
CA TRP A 15 -13.09 6.82 -1.88
C TRP A 15 -13.79 8.14 -2.23
N LYS A 16 -15.13 8.17 -2.24
CA LYS A 16 -15.89 9.39 -2.50
C LYS A 16 -15.80 10.41 -1.37
N ALA A 17 -15.63 9.95 -0.12
CA ALA A 17 -15.50 10.80 1.06
C ALA A 17 -14.13 11.46 1.21
N SER A 18 -13.07 10.84 0.69
CA SER A 18 -11.73 11.45 0.63
C SER A 18 -11.76 12.68 -0.33
N LYS A 19 -11.45 13.88 0.18
CA LYS A 19 -11.35 15.12 -0.63
C LYS A 19 -9.88 15.50 -0.82
N GLY A 20 -9.45 15.73 -2.07
CA GLY A 20 -8.12 16.21 -2.44
C GLY A 20 -7.87 16.20 -3.95
N ASN A 21 -6.87 16.97 -4.43
CA ASN A 21 -6.46 16.98 -5.84
C ASN A 21 -5.64 15.72 -6.14
N ARG A 22 -6.28 14.67 -6.65
CA ARG A 22 -5.69 13.34 -6.83
C ARG A 22 -4.81 13.26 -8.06
N SER A 23 -3.71 12.52 -7.96
CA SER A 23 -2.85 12.29 -9.12
C SER A 23 -3.52 11.35 -10.14
N VAL A 24 -3.10 11.44 -11.40
CA VAL A 24 -3.57 10.51 -12.47
C VAL A 24 -3.27 9.05 -12.09
N LYS A 25 -2.14 8.79 -11.41
CA LYS A 25 -1.75 7.47 -10.92
C LYS A 25 -2.76 6.92 -9.91
N GLU A 26 -3.17 7.73 -8.94
CA GLU A 26 -4.15 7.33 -7.92
C GLU A 26 -5.51 7.00 -8.54
N ASN A 27 -6.00 7.83 -9.45
CA ASN A 27 -7.28 7.58 -10.14
C ASN A 27 -7.24 6.29 -10.97
N PHE A 28 -6.12 6.01 -11.65
CA PHE A 28 -5.95 4.80 -12.42
C PHE A 28 -5.89 3.54 -11.54
N ILE A 29 -5.16 3.57 -10.42
CA ILE A 29 -5.08 2.45 -9.46
C ILE A 29 -6.46 2.12 -8.86
N TRP A 30 -7.28 3.14 -8.61
CA TRP A 30 -8.66 2.94 -8.14
C TRP A 30 -9.54 2.29 -9.23
N ALA A 31 -9.50 2.81 -10.44
CA ALA A 31 -10.23 2.25 -11.57
C ALA A 31 -9.81 0.81 -11.87
N SER A 32 -8.51 0.50 -11.76
CA SER A 32 -8.00 -0.87 -11.95
C SER A 32 -8.46 -1.81 -10.85
N THR A 33 -8.45 -1.39 -9.59
CA THR A 33 -8.92 -2.21 -8.47
C THR A 33 -10.38 -2.60 -8.65
N LEU A 34 -11.25 -1.64 -8.98
CA LEU A 34 -12.66 -1.90 -9.29
C LEU A 34 -12.82 -2.84 -10.49
N SER A 35 -12.03 -2.61 -11.54
CA SER A 35 -12.07 -3.44 -12.76
C SER A 35 -11.64 -4.88 -12.49
N SER A 36 -10.60 -5.09 -11.68
CA SER A 36 -10.16 -6.43 -11.24
C SER A 36 -11.27 -7.17 -10.50
N VAL A 37 -11.92 -6.53 -9.52
CA VAL A 37 -12.98 -7.16 -8.74
C VAL A 37 -14.21 -7.46 -9.60
N ALA A 38 -14.61 -6.53 -10.47
CA ALA A 38 -15.70 -6.73 -11.41
C ALA A 38 -15.40 -7.89 -12.38
N SER A 39 -14.20 -7.91 -12.96
CA SER A 39 -13.73 -8.98 -13.84
C SER A 39 -13.79 -10.35 -13.15
N ALA A 40 -13.22 -10.47 -11.95
CA ALA A 40 -13.22 -11.71 -11.18
C ALA A 40 -14.65 -12.18 -10.88
N SER A 41 -15.53 -11.26 -10.47
CA SER A 41 -16.94 -11.57 -10.16
C SER A 41 -17.69 -12.10 -11.39
N ILE A 42 -17.55 -11.43 -12.53
CA ILE A 42 -18.21 -11.84 -13.80
C ILE A 42 -17.61 -13.16 -14.31
N SER A 43 -16.30 -13.38 -14.12
CA SER A 43 -15.63 -14.62 -14.52
C SER A 43 -16.14 -15.85 -13.78
N VAL A 44 -16.48 -15.72 -12.48
CA VAL A 44 -17.12 -16.80 -11.70
C VAL A 44 -18.46 -17.19 -12.33
N PHE A 45 -19.30 -16.21 -12.67
CA PHE A 45 -20.56 -16.49 -13.36
C PHE A 45 -20.31 -17.14 -14.72
N GLN A 46 -19.36 -16.63 -15.51
CA GLN A 46 -19.02 -17.20 -16.80
C GLN A 46 -18.60 -18.67 -16.68
N ALA A 47 -17.75 -19.01 -15.71
CA ALA A 47 -17.30 -20.38 -15.47
C ALA A 47 -18.46 -21.31 -15.09
N VAL A 48 -19.36 -20.87 -14.21
CA VAL A 48 -20.55 -21.64 -13.82
C VAL A 48 -21.47 -21.91 -15.01
N TYR A 49 -21.77 -20.89 -15.82
CA TYR A 49 -22.62 -21.06 -17.00
C TYR A 49 -21.98 -21.94 -18.07
N LEU A 50 -20.67 -21.82 -18.29
CA LEU A 50 -19.94 -22.71 -19.22
C LEU A 50 -19.94 -24.16 -18.74
N ALA A 51 -19.76 -24.39 -17.43
CA ALA A 51 -19.82 -25.73 -16.84
C ALA A 51 -21.23 -26.34 -16.96
N MET A 52 -22.27 -25.59 -16.55
CA MET A 52 -23.66 -26.04 -16.65
C MET A 52 -24.08 -26.32 -18.09
N THR A 53 -23.68 -25.48 -19.05
CA THR A 53 -23.99 -25.72 -20.47
C THR A 53 -23.23 -26.93 -21.01
N SER A 54 -21.97 -27.13 -20.63
CA SER A 54 -21.20 -28.33 -20.98
C SER A 54 -21.83 -29.61 -20.44
N GLU A 55 -22.23 -29.62 -19.16
CA GLU A 55 -22.84 -30.79 -18.51
C GLU A 55 -24.22 -31.12 -19.06
N ALA A 56 -25.09 -30.10 -19.21
CA ALA A 56 -26.40 -30.27 -19.81
C ALA A 56 -26.28 -30.83 -21.23
N PHE A 57 -25.28 -30.40 -22.01
CA PHE A 57 -25.05 -30.97 -23.33
C PHE A 57 -24.49 -32.38 -23.31
N LYS A 58 -23.56 -32.70 -22.42
CA LYS A 58 -23.03 -34.05 -22.27
C LYS A 58 -24.13 -35.06 -21.93
N ALA A 59 -25.08 -34.68 -21.05
CA ALA A 59 -26.24 -35.48 -20.71
C ALA A 59 -27.26 -35.63 -21.86
N ILE A 60 -27.34 -34.68 -22.79
CA ILE A 60 -28.26 -34.70 -23.94
C ILE A 60 -27.64 -35.37 -25.17
N THR A 61 -26.31 -35.36 -25.30
CA THR A 61 -25.57 -35.91 -26.46
C THR A 61 -25.58 -37.44 -26.49
N GLU A 62 -25.81 -38.08 -25.34
CA GLU A 62 -26.11 -39.52 -25.27
C GLU A 62 -27.42 -39.88 -26.02
N ASN A 63 -28.25 -38.90 -26.44
CA ASN A 63 -29.56 -39.11 -27.08
C ASN A 63 -29.84 -38.25 -28.35
N SER A 64 -28.90 -38.15 -29.30
CA SER A 64 -29.05 -37.82 -30.76
C SER A 64 -28.71 -36.41 -31.37
N SER A 65 -28.52 -36.42 -32.71
CA SER A 65 -28.52 -35.45 -33.86
C SER A 65 -27.75 -34.10 -33.92
N GLU A 66 -27.20 -33.81 -35.12
CA GLU A 66 -26.33 -32.69 -35.53
C GLU A 66 -26.83 -31.26 -35.23
N THR A 67 -28.14 -31.00 -35.29
CA THR A 67 -28.71 -29.65 -35.07
C THR A 67 -28.50 -29.15 -33.63
N ARG A 68 -28.34 -30.07 -32.67
CA ARG A 68 -28.06 -29.73 -31.26
C ARG A 68 -26.62 -29.26 -31.04
N GLY A 69 -25.65 -29.75 -31.82
CA GLY A 69 -24.25 -29.30 -31.75
C GLY A 69 -24.08 -27.83 -32.15
N MET A 70 -24.88 -27.36 -33.11
CA MET A 70 -24.92 -25.94 -33.48
C MET A 70 -25.46 -25.07 -32.34
N LEU A 71 -26.58 -25.44 -31.72
CA LEU A 71 -27.15 -24.70 -30.59
C LEU A 71 -26.20 -24.63 -29.39
N PHE A 72 -25.45 -25.70 -29.12
CA PHE A 72 -24.38 -25.71 -28.12
C PHE A 72 -23.31 -24.67 -28.42
N GLY A 73 -22.79 -24.67 -29.65
CA GLY A 73 -21.79 -23.71 -30.11
C GLY A 73 -22.28 -22.27 -29.96
N VAL A 74 -23.55 -22.01 -30.29
CA VAL A 74 -24.16 -20.68 -30.09
C VAL A 74 -24.17 -20.29 -28.61
N ARG A 75 -24.66 -21.16 -27.72
CA ARG A 75 -24.76 -20.87 -26.27
C ARG A 75 -23.39 -20.71 -25.62
N MET A 76 -22.44 -21.57 -25.94
CA MET A 76 -21.05 -21.42 -25.49
C MET A 76 -20.42 -20.15 -26.04
N GLY A 77 -20.69 -19.80 -27.30
CA GLY A 77 -20.19 -18.56 -27.89
C GLY A 77 -20.77 -17.32 -27.20
N GLN A 78 -22.07 -17.31 -26.91
CA GLN A 78 -22.75 -16.22 -26.22
C GLN A 78 -22.19 -16.01 -24.80
N TRP A 79 -22.02 -17.06 -24.01
CA TRP A 79 -21.50 -16.93 -22.65
C TRP A 79 -19.98 -16.77 -22.60
N GLY A 80 -19.26 -17.50 -23.45
CA GLY A 80 -17.81 -17.47 -23.55
C GLY A 80 -17.29 -16.15 -24.11
N MET A 81 -17.67 -15.81 -25.35
CA MET A 81 -17.21 -14.55 -25.97
C MET A 81 -18.04 -13.36 -25.51
N GLY A 82 -19.35 -13.49 -25.28
CA GLY A 82 -20.18 -12.36 -24.87
C GLY A 82 -19.79 -11.80 -23.49
N LEU A 83 -19.62 -12.66 -22.48
CA LEU A 83 -19.07 -12.22 -21.18
C LEU A 83 -17.56 -11.99 -21.27
N GLY A 84 -16.83 -12.79 -22.05
CA GLY A 84 -15.39 -12.64 -22.25
C GLY A 84 -14.98 -11.29 -22.83
N ALA A 85 -15.81 -10.71 -23.70
CA ALA A 85 -15.60 -9.37 -24.25
C ALA A 85 -15.75 -8.24 -23.23
N ILE A 86 -16.44 -8.49 -22.10
CA ILE A 86 -16.54 -7.55 -20.98
C ILE A 86 -15.42 -7.83 -19.96
N ILE A 87 -15.19 -9.11 -19.64
CA ILE A 87 -14.19 -9.55 -18.68
C ILE A 87 -12.78 -9.16 -19.14
N ALA A 88 -12.42 -9.43 -20.40
CA ALA A 88 -11.06 -9.24 -20.90
C ALA A 88 -10.54 -7.80 -20.72
N PRO A 89 -11.24 -6.74 -21.19
CA PRO A 89 -10.76 -5.37 -20.99
C PRO A 89 -10.71 -4.97 -19.51
N LEU A 90 -11.67 -5.42 -18.68
CA LEU A 90 -11.63 -5.14 -17.24
C LEU A 90 -10.43 -5.84 -16.57
N SER A 91 -10.14 -7.08 -16.95
CA SER A 91 -8.98 -7.84 -16.50
C SER A 91 -7.67 -7.15 -16.90
N LEU A 92 -7.59 -6.62 -18.13
CA LEU A 92 -6.41 -5.89 -18.60
C LEU A 92 -6.19 -4.60 -17.80
N VAL A 93 -7.24 -3.80 -17.59
CA VAL A 93 -7.14 -2.57 -16.79
C VAL A 93 -6.70 -2.91 -15.36
N GLY A 94 -7.25 -3.98 -14.79
CA GLY A 94 -6.86 -4.52 -13.49
C GLY A 94 -5.38 -4.92 -13.40
N ALA A 95 -4.92 -5.76 -14.33
CA ALA A 95 -3.55 -6.25 -14.39
C ALA A 95 -2.53 -5.12 -14.65
N ALA A 96 -2.88 -4.19 -15.55
CA ALA A 96 -2.04 -3.02 -15.84
C ALA A 96 -1.90 -2.10 -14.63
N GLY A 97 -2.98 -1.88 -13.88
CA GLY A 97 -2.93 -1.08 -12.64
C GLY A 97 -2.13 -1.75 -11.53
N THR A 98 -2.26 -3.08 -11.37
CA THR A 98 -1.46 -3.86 -10.42
C THR A 98 0.04 -3.75 -10.75
N THR A 99 0.38 -3.98 -12.02
CA THR A 99 1.76 -3.83 -12.53
C THR A 99 2.27 -2.41 -12.29
N TRP A 100 1.50 -1.39 -12.66
CA TRP A 100 1.90 0.00 -12.49
C TRP A 100 2.13 0.38 -11.02
N ASN A 101 1.29 -0.13 -10.12
CA ASN A 101 1.43 0.08 -8.69
C ASN A 101 2.71 -0.58 -8.13
N ASN A 102 3.04 -1.79 -8.60
CA ASN A 102 4.13 -2.59 -8.06
C ASN A 102 5.49 -2.34 -8.74
N VAL A 103 5.54 -1.74 -9.93
CA VAL A 103 6.79 -1.55 -10.70
C VAL A 103 7.88 -0.82 -9.91
N GLU A 104 7.54 0.20 -9.12
CA GLU A 104 8.52 0.93 -8.29
C GLU A 104 9.06 0.05 -7.15
N LYS A 105 8.19 -0.74 -6.51
CA LYS A 105 8.55 -1.72 -5.47
C LYS A 105 9.53 -2.75 -6.03
N TRP A 106 9.23 -3.34 -7.19
CA TRP A 106 10.09 -4.33 -7.83
C TRP A 106 11.40 -3.75 -8.34
N LYS A 107 11.37 -2.56 -8.94
CA LYS A 107 12.59 -1.87 -9.37
C LYS A 107 13.52 -1.58 -8.19
N SER A 108 12.97 -1.12 -7.07
CA SER A 108 13.73 -0.90 -5.84
C SER A 108 14.37 -2.21 -5.36
N GLY A 109 13.57 -3.27 -5.20
CA GLY A 109 14.06 -4.60 -4.78
C GLY A 109 15.15 -5.18 -5.69
N LEU A 110 15.06 -4.97 -7.00
CA LEU A 110 16.06 -5.42 -7.96
C LEU A 110 17.39 -4.66 -7.86
N ILE A 111 17.34 -3.37 -7.56
CA ILE A 111 18.54 -2.50 -7.54
C ILE A 111 19.22 -2.59 -6.17
N SER A 112 18.48 -2.34 -5.10
CA SER A 112 19.03 -2.17 -3.74
C SER A 112 18.88 -3.41 -2.86
N GLY A 113 18.10 -4.41 -3.29
CA GLY A 113 17.79 -5.56 -2.43
C GLY A 113 18.93 -6.57 -2.25
N ASN A 114 18.78 -7.39 -1.22
CA ASN A 114 19.59 -8.58 -0.99
C ASN A 114 19.27 -9.68 -2.04
N SER A 115 19.99 -10.81 -2.01
CA SER A 115 19.82 -11.87 -3.02
C SER A 115 18.40 -12.45 -3.06
N GLY A 116 17.74 -12.56 -1.90
CA GLY A 116 16.36 -13.05 -1.79
C GLY A 116 15.34 -12.03 -2.30
N GLU A 117 15.51 -10.76 -1.93
CA GLU A 117 14.67 -9.64 -2.40
C GLU A 117 14.79 -9.46 -3.92
N LYS A 118 15.99 -9.57 -4.48
CA LYS A 118 16.22 -9.50 -5.93
C LYS A 118 15.53 -10.64 -6.67
N SER A 119 15.65 -11.87 -6.17
CA SER A 119 15.01 -13.04 -6.76
C SER A 119 13.48 -12.95 -6.66
N GLY A 120 12.95 -12.56 -5.50
CA GLY A 120 11.52 -12.33 -5.27
C GLY A 120 10.96 -11.23 -6.17
N ALA A 121 11.62 -10.07 -6.22
CA ALA A 121 11.22 -8.95 -7.07
C ALA A 121 11.25 -9.30 -8.55
N PHE A 122 12.28 -10.01 -9.03
CA PHE A 122 12.36 -10.46 -10.42
C PHE A 122 11.21 -11.42 -10.78
N THR A 123 10.94 -12.38 -9.89
CA THR A 123 9.90 -13.39 -10.07
C THR A 123 8.52 -12.75 -10.06
N ALA A 124 8.25 -11.87 -9.09
CA ALA A 124 6.98 -11.14 -8.98
C ALA A 124 6.74 -10.23 -10.19
N MET A 125 7.77 -9.47 -10.60
CA MET A 125 7.70 -8.60 -11.79
C MET A 125 7.44 -9.39 -13.07
N SER A 126 8.01 -10.58 -13.21
CA SER A 126 7.75 -11.48 -14.34
C SER A 126 6.30 -11.98 -14.33
N GLY A 127 5.74 -12.27 -13.15
CA GLY A 127 4.33 -12.58 -12.97
C GLY A 127 3.40 -11.43 -13.37
N ASP A 128 3.64 -10.22 -12.86
CA ASP A 128 2.85 -9.02 -13.15
C ASP A 128 2.85 -8.68 -14.65
N ILE A 129 4.04 -8.65 -15.28
CA ILE A 129 4.19 -8.34 -16.71
C ILE A 129 3.59 -9.45 -17.57
N GLY A 130 3.86 -10.71 -17.25
CA GLY A 130 3.34 -11.86 -17.98
C GLY A 130 1.82 -11.95 -17.92
N GLY A 131 1.23 -11.77 -16.74
CA GLY A 131 -0.22 -11.74 -16.52
C GLY A 131 -0.90 -10.58 -17.27
N THR A 132 -0.27 -9.41 -17.28
CA THR A 132 -0.71 -8.27 -18.09
C THR A 132 -0.65 -8.57 -19.58
N GLY A 133 0.44 -9.21 -20.05
CA GLY A 133 0.60 -9.65 -21.43
C GLY A 133 -0.49 -10.62 -21.88
N ILE A 134 -0.82 -11.63 -21.06
CA ILE A 134 -1.92 -12.56 -21.32
C ILE A 134 -3.27 -11.81 -21.41
N SER A 135 -3.53 -10.91 -20.47
CA SER A 135 -4.76 -10.09 -20.46
C SER A 135 -4.85 -9.19 -21.70
N ALA A 136 -3.72 -8.65 -22.17
CA ALA A 136 -3.66 -7.81 -23.37
C ALA A 136 -3.97 -8.62 -24.65
N VAL A 137 -3.37 -9.82 -24.78
CA VAL A 137 -3.63 -10.73 -25.91
C VAL A 137 -5.11 -11.14 -25.94
N LEU A 138 -5.68 -11.53 -24.79
CA LEU A 138 -7.09 -11.90 -24.68
C LEU A 138 -8.02 -10.74 -25.03
N THR A 139 -7.73 -9.53 -24.55
CA THR A 139 -8.51 -8.33 -24.84
C THR A 139 -8.46 -7.97 -26.32
N GLY A 140 -7.27 -7.98 -26.93
CA GLY A 140 -7.10 -7.72 -28.35
C GLY A 140 -7.84 -8.74 -29.21
N HIS A 141 -7.78 -10.02 -28.84
CA HIS A 141 -8.50 -11.07 -29.55
C HIS A 141 -10.03 -10.97 -29.37
N ALA A 142 -10.51 -10.66 -28.16
CA ALA A 142 -11.92 -10.42 -27.90
C ALA A 142 -12.45 -9.26 -28.76
N GLY A 143 -11.71 -8.14 -28.81
CA GLY A 143 -12.04 -6.99 -29.65
C GLY A 143 -12.08 -7.34 -31.15
N LYS A 144 -11.10 -8.09 -31.64
CA LYS A 144 -11.06 -8.57 -33.03
C LYS A 144 -12.28 -9.42 -33.37
N GLU A 145 -12.63 -10.39 -32.51
CA GLU A 145 -13.78 -11.26 -32.76
C GLU A 145 -15.12 -10.53 -32.62
N LEU A 146 -15.22 -9.54 -31.71
CA LEU A 146 -16.41 -8.71 -31.59
C LEU A 146 -16.63 -7.83 -32.82
N ILE A 147 -15.58 -7.19 -33.33
CA ILE A 147 -15.65 -6.40 -34.57
C ILE A 147 -16.06 -7.31 -35.74
N GLY A 148 -15.47 -8.50 -35.83
CA GLY A 148 -15.83 -9.49 -36.83
C GLY A 148 -17.30 -9.93 -36.73
N PHE A 149 -17.77 -10.20 -35.51
CA PHE A 149 -19.17 -10.53 -35.24
C PHE A 149 -20.12 -9.44 -35.71
N LEU A 150 -19.82 -8.17 -35.43
CA LEU A 150 -20.62 -7.04 -35.89
C LEU A 150 -20.63 -6.94 -37.42
N LYS A 151 -19.49 -7.16 -38.08
CA LYS A 151 -19.38 -7.16 -39.55
C LYS A 151 -20.21 -8.27 -40.20
N ASP A 152 -20.27 -9.46 -39.61
CA ASP A 152 -21.04 -10.59 -40.15
C ASP A 152 -22.56 -10.38 -40.04
N ILE A 153 -23.01 -9.52 -39.12
CA ILE A 153 -24.43 -9.28 -38.83
C ILE A 153 -24.95 -8.00 -39.50
N TYR A 154 -24.10 -6.98 -39.62
CA TYR A 154 -24.45 -5.67 -40.16
C TYR A 154 -25.17 -5.69 -41.52
N PRO A 155 -24.76 -6.49 -42.52
CA PRO A 155 -25.42 -6.50 -43.83
C PRO A 155 -26.77 -7.22 -43.85
N GLU A 156 -27.11 -7.96 -42.80
CA GLU A 156 -28.26 -8.85 -42.78
C GLU A 156 -29.48 -8.22 -42.08
N THR A 157 -30.70 -8.50 -42.58
CA THR A 157 -31.96 -8.03 -41.98
C THR A 157 -32.93 -9.17 -41.73
N GLY A 158 -33.92 -8.94 -40.85
CA GLY A 158 -34.96 -9.94 -40.54
C GLY A 158 -34.41 -11.27 -39.99
N ASP A 159 -34.93 -12.38 -40.48
CA ASP A 159 -34.52 -13.72 -40.02
C ASP A 159 -33.13 -14.14 -40.50
N ALA A 160 -32.65 -13.58 -41.62
CA ALA A 160 -31.27 -13.80 -42.08
C ALA A 160 -30.25 -13.28 -41.05
N ARG A 161 -30.56 -12.15 -40.39
CA ARG A 161 -29.73 -11.59 -39.31
C ARG A 161 -29.64 -12.52 -38.10
N LYS A 162 -30.73 -13.16 -37.70
CA LYS A 162 -30.74 -14.12 -36.58
C LYS A 162 -29.90 -15.35 -36.88
N LYS A 163 -29.97 -15.84 -38.13
CA LYS A 163 -29.17 -16.97 -38.61
C LYS A 163 -27.69 -16.61 -38.67
N ALA A 164 -27.35 -15.45 -39.23
CA ALA A 164 -25.97 -14.94 -39.27
C ALA A 164 -25.39 -14.75 -37.86
N ALA A 165 -26.16 -14.16 -36.93
CA ALA A 165 -25.74 -14.01 -35.54
C ALA A 165 -25.49 -15.35 -34.84
N SER A 166 -26.34 -16.35 -35.09
CA SER A 166 -26.17 -17.70 -34.54
C SER A 166 -24.88 -18.34 -35.04
N ILE A 167 -24.62 -18.28 -36.35
CA ILE A 167 -23.38 -18.80 -36.95
C ILE A 167 -22.16 -18.05 -36.40
N ALA A 168 -22.23 -16.72 -36.29
CA ALA A 168 -21.14 -15.90 -35.78
C ALA A 168 -20.84 -16.21 -34.30
N TRP A 169 -21.86 -16.39 -33.45
CA TRP A 169 -21.67 -16.84 -32.06
C TRP A 169 -20.97 -18.20 -31.98
N ALA A 170 -21.43 -19.18 -32.76
CA ALA A 170 -20.85 -20.52 -32.73
C ALA A 170 -19.39 -20.56 -33.24
N THR A 171 -19.06 -19.75 -34.24
CA THR A 171 -17.73 -19.78 -34.90
C THR A 171 -16.73 -18.85 -34.24
N ARG A 172 -17.08 -17.59 -33.98
CA ARG A 172 -16.17 -16.61 -33.37
C ARG A 172 -16.06 -16.84 -31.87
N GLY A 173 -17.16 -17.24 -31.24
CA GLY A 173 -17.16 -17.59 -29.82
C GLY A 173 -16.28 -18.80 -29.51
N SER A 174 -16.29 -19.82 -30.36
CA SER A 174 -15.40 -20.98 -30.22
C SER A 174 -13.93 -20.62 -30.43
N ARG A 175 -13.60 -19.75 -31.39
CA ARG A 175 -12.23 -19.24 -31.59
C ARG A 175 -11.70 -18.48 -30.37
N PHE A 176 -12.53 -17.60 -29.80
CA PHE A 176 -12.17 -16.89 -28.56
C PHE A 176 -11.96 -17.89 -27.40
N LEU A 177 -12.91 -18.80 -27.17
CA LEU A 177 -12.80 -19.81 -26.12
C LEU A 177 -11.56 -20.69 -26.29
N GLN A 178 -11.24 -21.11 -27.51
CA GLN A 178 -10.05 -21.91 -27.79
C GLN A 178 -8.76 -21.17 -27.43
N LEU A 179 -8.66 -19.89 -27.76
CA LEU A 179 -7.52 -19.07 -27.35
C LEU A 179 -7.48 -18.91 -25.83
N SER A 180 -8.62 -18.59 -25.20
CA SER A 180 -8.71 -18.47 -23.75
C SER A 180 -8.23 -19.73 -23.04
N MET A 181 -8.71 -20.91 -23.46
CA MET A 181 -8.26 -22.21 -22.92
C MET A 181 -6.76 -22.45 -23.13
N ARG A 182 -6.18 -22.03 -24.27
CA ARG A 182 -4.74 -22.15 -24.53
C ARG A 182 -3.89 -21.22 -23.65
N LEU A 183 -4.43 -20.05 -23.30
CA LEU A 183 -3.74 -19.06 -22.49
C LEU A 183 -3.96 -19.24 -20.99
N THR A 184 -5.00 -19.97 -20.56
CA THR A 184 -5.28 -20.25 -19.14
C THR A 184 -4.08 -20.83 -18.38
N PRO A 185 -3.36 -21.86 -18.88
CA PRO A 185 -2.19 -22.38 -18.18
C PRO A 185 -1.09 -21.33 -17.99
N TRP A 186 -0.86 -20.48 -18.99
CA TRP A 186 0.11 -19.39 -18.90
C TRP A 186 -0.33 -18.32 -17.90
N GLY A 187 -1.62 -17.98 -17.88
CA GLY A 187 -2.19 -17.11 -16.86
C GLY A 187 -1.93 -17.64 -15.44
N LEU A 188 -2.17 -18.94 -15.21
CA LEU A 188 -1.89 -19.59 -13.92
C LEU A 188 -0.40 -19.56 -13.55
N ILE A 189 0.49 -19.82 -14.50
CA ILE A 189 1.94 -19.73 -14.29
C ILE A 189 2.33 -18.33 -13.84
N PHE A 190 1.85 -17.29 -14.54
CA PHE A 190 2.19 -15.91 -14.19
C PHE A 190 1.58 -15.48 -12.86
N THR A 191 0.36 -15.91 -12.52
CA THR A 191 -0.21 -15.70 -11.19
C THR A 191 0.63 -16.40 -10.11
N ALA A 192 1.09 -17.62 -10.35
CA ALA A 192 1.95 -18.33 -9.41
C ALA A 192 3.31 -17.63 -9.24
N LEU A 193 3.91 -17.12 -10.32
CA LEU A 193 5.13 -16.32 -10.26
C LEU A 193 4.91 -15.01 -9.49
N GLN A 194 3.78 -14.34 -9.70
CA GLN A 194 3.43 -13.13 -8.95
C GLN A 194 3.34 -13.43 -7.45
N LEU A 195 2.48 -14.36 -7.04
CA LEU A 195 2.27 -14.69 -5.63
C LEU A 195 3.53 -15.27 -4.97
N GLY A 196 4.23 -16.17 -5.65
CA GLY A 196 5.46 -16.77 -5.16
C GLY A 196 6.60 -15.76 -5.05
N GLY A 197 6.73 -14.87 -6.02
CA GLY A 197 7.71 -13.78 -6.00
C GLY A 197 7.42 -12.76 -4.91
N GLU A 198 6.15 -12.38 -4.71
CA GLU A 198 5.73 -11.51 -3.62
C GLU A 198 6.02 -12.14 -2.26
N ALA A 199 5.72 -13.43 -2.09
CA ALA A 199 6.02 -14.17 -0.86
C ALA A 199 7.53 -14.22 -0.59
N LEU A 200 8.34 -14.54 -1.60
CA LEU A 200 9.80 -14.59 -1.49
C LEU A 200 10.41 -13.21 -1.20
N TYR A 201 9.88 -12.17 -1.84
CA TYR A 201 10.27 -10.79 -1.59
C TYR A 201 9.93 -10.39 -0.15
N ASN A 202 8.70 -10.61 0.31
CA ASN A 202 8.26 -10.24 1.65
C ASN A 202 9.01 -11.05 2.74
N TYR A 203 9.31 -12.33 2.49
CA TYR A 203 10.13 -13.15 3.40
C TYR A 203 11.55 -12.57 3.57
N SER A 204 12.11 -12.00 2.50
CA SER A 204 13.46 -11.45 2.51
C SER A 204 13.50 -9.98 2.96
N ASN A 205 12.38 -9.26 2.82
CA ASN A 205 12.17 -7.86 3.21
C ASN A 205 11.21 -7.79 4.41
N LEU A 206 11.60 -8.39 5.53
CA LEU A 206 10.84 -8.33 6.78
C LEU A 206 10.97 -6.94 7.41
N ASP A 207 9.89 -6.40 7.97
CA ASP A 207 9.93 -5.18 8.78
C ASP A 207 10.64 -5.42 10.11
N GLU A 208 11.09 -4.36 10.80
CA GLU A 208 11.78 -4.50 12.09
C GLU A 208 10.95 -5.27 13.13
N GLU A 209 9.62 -5.09 13.13
CA GLU A 209 8.67 -5.82 14.00
C GLU A 209 8.60 -7.29 13.65
N GLN A 210 8.54 -7.62 12.37
CA GLN A 210 8.52 -8.99 11.91
C GLN A 210 9.86 -9.68 12.19
N ARG A 211 10.98 -8.98 12.01
CA ARG A 211 12.32 -9.48 12.40
C ARG A 211 12.40 -9.69 13.90
N TRP A 212 11.85 -8.77 14.70
CA TRP A 212 11.80 -8.95 16.15
C TRP A 212 10.96 -10.17 16.54
N LEU A 213 9.75 -10.33 15.99
CA LEU A 213 8.89 -11.51 16.23
C LEU A 213 9.54 -12.82 15.76
N LEU A 214 10.27 -12.81 14.65
CA LEU A 214 10.95 -13.98 14.12
C LEU A 214 12.11 -14.43 15.02
N HIS A 215 12.84 -13.47 15.60
CA HIS A 215 14.08 -13.72 16.34
C HIS A 215 13.95 -13.65 17.87
N CYS A 216 12.78 -13.26 18.39
CA CYS A 216 12.52 -13.23 19.82
C CYS A 216 12.48 -14.65 20.41
N LEU A 217 12.38 -14.74 21.74
CA LEU A 217 12.44 -16.02 22.46
C LEU A 217 11.30 -16.98 22.07
N TRP A 218 10.19 -16.44 21.54
CA TRP A 218 9.03 -17.20 21.06
C TRP A 218 8.98 -17.29 19.53
N GLY A 219 9.99 -16.76 18.84
CA GLY A 219 10.08 -16.74 17.40
C GLY A 219 10.51 -18.09 16.82
N ASN A 220 10.33 -18.24 15.51
CA ASN A 220 10.69 -19.47 14.79
C ASN A 220 12.22 -19.62 14.62
N GLU A 221 12.97 -18.51 14.66
CA GLU A 221 14.43 -18.48 14.54
C GLU A 221 15.06 -17.70 15.70
N PRO A 222 14.94 -18.21 16.95
CA PRO A 222 15.36 -17.47 18.14
C PRO A 222 16.88 -17.27 18.13
N LEU A 223 17.32 -16.02 18.24
CA LEU A 223 18.75 -15.67 18.23
C LEU A 223 19.41 -15.76 19.62
N GLY A 224 18.70 -16.29 20.62
CA GLY A 224 19.23 -16.46 21.98
C GLY A 224 19.53 -15.15 22.70
N TRP A 225 18.78 -14.08 22.39
CA TRP A 225 18.94 -12.78 23.05
C TRP A 225 18.71 -12.90 24.56
N ASP A 226 19.53 -12.21 25.34
CA ASP A 226 19.24 -11.97 26.75
C ASP A 226 18.05 -11.01 26.88
N TRP A 227 17.45 -10.96 28.08
CA TRP A 227 16.27 -10.11 28.31
C TRP A 227 16.54 -8.63 27.99
N SER A 228 17.76 -8.15 28.28
CA SER A 228 18.17 -6.77 28.03
C SER A 228 18.15 -6.43 26.54
N THR A 229 18.76 -7.26 25.70
CA THR A 229 18.77 -7.08 24.25
C THR A 229 17.37 -7.22 23.67
N HIS A 230 16.61 -8.19 24.18
CA HIS A 230 15.24 -8.44 23.75
C HIS A 230 14.32 -7.23 24.01
N SER A 231 14.37 -6.66 25.22
CA SER A 231 13.54 -5.51 25.61
C SER A 231 13.96 -4.24 24.85
N GLN A 232 15.26 -4.04 24.65
CA GLN A 232 15.78 -2.92 23.85
C GLN A 232 15.27 -2.97 22.42
N LYS A 233 15.39 -4.13 21.74
CA LYS A 233 14.91 -4.28 20.36
C LYS A 233 13.41 -4.10 20.25
N LEU A 234 12.62 -4.62 21.21
CA LEU A 234 11.17 -4.41 21.22
C LEU A 234 10.83 -2.92 21.34
N ALA A 235 11.51 -2.19 22.23
CA ALA A 235 11.30 -0.77 22.42
C ALA A 235 11.66 0.03 21.16
N GLU A 236 12.77 -0.30 20.50
CA GLU A 236 13.20 0.35 19.25
C GLU A 236 12.26 0.13 18.07
N THR A 237 11.44 -0.92 18.14
CA THR A 237 10.51 -1.26 17.08
C THR A 237 9.10 -0.72 17.35
N THR A 238 8.64 -0.71 18.60
CA THR A 238 7.25 -0.40 18.95
C THR A 238 7.06 0.94 19.64
N LEU A 239 8.12 1.50 20.23
CA LEU A 239 8.05 2.68 21.09
C LEU A 239 8.73 3.91 20.47
N LEU A 240 8.80 3.98 19.14
CA LEU A 240 9.37 5.13 18.43
C LEU A 240 8.47 6.38 18.60
N PRO A 241 9.02 7.51 19.05
CA PRO A 241 8.32 8.77 19.11
C PRO A 241 7.77 9.22 17.76
N THR A 242 6.65 9.93 17.78
CA THR A 242 6.03 10.49 16.57
C THR A 242 5.67 11.95 16.83
N VAL A 243 5.90 12.80 15.84
CA VAL A 243 5.53 14.22 15.91
C VAL A 243 4.25 14.45 15.12
N LEU A 244 3.25 15.04 15.77
CA LEU A 244 2.00 15.48 15.16
C LEU A 244 1.94 17.01 15.16
N ASP A 245 1.59 17.59 14.03
CA ASP A 245 1.40 19.03 13.91
C ASP A 245 -0.08 19.37 14.12
N GLN A 246 -0.38 20.03 15.24
CA GLN A 246 -1.75 20.43 15.61
C GLN A 246 -2.16 21.76 14.98
N GLY A 247 -1.28 22.40 14.20
CA GLY A 247 -1.51 23.70 13.60
C GLY A 247 -1.38 24.85 14.61
N ILE A 248 -2.05 25.96 14.33
CA ILE A 248 -1.93 27.20 15.11
C ILE A 248 -2.93 27.17 16.28
N SER A 249 -2.40 27.25 17.49
CA SER A 249 -3.14 27.42 18.74
C SER A 249 -2.83 28.79 19.36
N ARG A 250 -3.60 29.18 20.39
CA ARG A 250 -3.26 30.36 21.19
C ARG A 250 -2.45 29.91 22.40
N CYS A 251 -1.29 30.51 22.62
CA CYS A 251 -0.45 30.28 23.79
C CYS A 251 -1.27 30.58 25.06
N GLN A 252 -1.19 29.71 26.07
CA GLN A 252 -1.98 29.86 27.29
C GLN A 252 -1.47 30.98 28.21
N LEU A 253 -0.19 31.35 28.08
CA LEU A 253 0.44 32.41 28.89
C LEU A 253 0.10 33.82 28.37
N ASP A 254 0.31 34.07 27.08
CA ASP A 254 0.25 35.43 26.52
C ASP A 254 -0.83 35.61 25.42
N GLY A 255 -1.54 34.56 25.05
CA GLY A 255 -2.61 34.60 24.03
C GLY A 255 -2.13 34.78 22.59
N GLN A 256 -0.82 34.82 22.35
CA GLN A 256 -0.22 34.91 21.01
C GLN A 256 -0.49 33.64 20.19
N ALA A 257 -0.56 33.79 18.87
CA ALA A 257 -0.70 32.66 17.96
C ALA A 257 0.63 31.91 17.87
N VAL A 258 0.66 30.67 18.36
CA VAL A 258 1.82 29.78 18.33
C VAL A 258 1.44 28.49 17.62
N ARG A 259 2.36 27.90 16.87
CA ARG A 259 2.12 26.59 16.25
C ARG A 259 2.47 25.49 17.26
N SER A 260 1.55 24.57 17.51
CA SER A 260 1.77 23.50 18.48
C SER A 260 2.15 22.19 17.79
N LEU A 261 3.32 21.66 18.12
CA LEU A 261 3.77 20.32 17.71
C LEU A 261 3.65 19.38 18.90
N HIS A 262 2.91 18.28 18.75
CA HIS A 262 2.78 17.25 19.76
C HIS A 262 3.82 16.14 19.50
N LEU A 263 4.81 16.05 20.37
CA LEU A 263 5.74 14.93 20.44
C LEU A 263 5.14 13.83 21.32
N ILE A 264 4.67 12.77 20.69
CA ILE A 264 4.17 11.59 21.38
C ILE A 264 5.37 10.69 21.72
N LEU A 265 5.50 10.31 22.99
CA LEU A 265 6.55 9.45 23.52
C LEU A 265 5.95 8.12 24.02
N PRO A 266 5.78 7.13 23.14
CA PRO A 266 5.25 5.83 23.55
C PRO A 266 6.17 5.16 24.58
N GLY A 267 5.59 4.50 25.58
CA GLY A 267 6.36 3.82 26.64
C GLY A 267 7.00 4.74 27.68
N LEU A 268 6.71 6.05 27.60
CA LEU A 268 6.92 6.99 28.70
C LEU A 268 5.56 7.47 29.22
N THR A 269 5.49 7.67 30.52
CA THR A 269 4.39 8.30 31.24
C THR A 269 4.96 9.41 32.11
N GLU A 270 4.12 10.29 32.60
CA GLU A 270 4.54 11.29 33.60
C GLU A 270 5.24 10.65 34.82
N SER A 271 4.78 9.49 35.28
CA SER A 271 5.39 8.79 36.43
C SER A 271 6.75 8.16 36.11
N SER A 272 6.97 7.72 34.87
CA SER A 272 8.19 7.03 34.46
C SER A 272 9.24 7.97 33.85
N PHE A 273 8.91 9.26 33.67
CA PHE A 273 9.81 10.24 33.10
C PHE A 273 10.85 10.70 34.13
N ASP A 274 12.11 10.58 33.77
CA ASP A 274 13.29 11.01 34.53
C ASP A 274 14.22 11.89 33.68
N ASP A 275 15.25 12.46 34.30
CA ASP A 275 16.20 13.37 33.64
C ASP A 275 17.08 12.69 32.57
N THR A 276 16.99 11.37 32.48
CA THR A 276 17.68 10.57 31.45
C THR A 276 16.75 10.13 30.32
N SER A 277 15.44 10.34 30.46
CA SER A 277 14.40 9.79 29.57
C SER A 277 14.37 10.47 28.21
N LEU A 278 14.71 11.76 28.14
CA LEU A 278 14.66 12.54 26.92
C LEU A 278 15.83 13.52 26.84
N ARG A 279 16.53 13.50 25.71
CA ARG A 279 17.46 14.56 25.30
C ARG A 279 17.17 14.96 23.87
N TRP A 280 17.40 16.23 23.56
CA TRP A 280 17.25 16.70 22.19
C TRP A 280 18.30 17.70 21.75
N LEU A 281 18.38 17.84 20.43
CA LEU A 281 19.04 18.93 19.73
C LEU A 281 18.05 19.40 18.68
N ALA A 282 17.72 20.68 18.69
CA ALA A 282 16.79 21.30 17.76
C ALA A 282 17.50 22.42 17.00
N GLU A 283 17.47 22.34 15.68
CA GLU A 283 18.12 23.30 14.81
C GLU A 283 17.15 23.81 13.75
N LEU A 284 17.07 25.13 13.65
CA LEU A 284 16.30 25.81 12.63
C LEU A 284 17.18 25.99 11.39
N ILE A 285 16.69 25.51 10.26
CA ILE A 285 17.34 25.67 8.96
C ILE A 285 16.51 26.62 8.11
N GLU A 286 17.10 27.76 7.82
CA GLU A 286 16.67 28.69 6.78
C GLU A 286 17.86 28.92 5.87
N ALA A 287 17.98 28.11 4.81
CA ALA A 287 19.21 28.02 4.03
C ALA A 287 19.70 29.40 3.54
N PRO A 288 20.97 29.76 3.78
CA PRO A 288 22.07 28.92 4.26
C PRO A 288 22.29 28.89 5.79
N HIS A 289 21.45 29.54 6.58
CA HIS A 289 21.64 29.70 8.02
C HIS A 289 21.09 28.49 8.80
N ARG A 290 21.88 28.03 9.78
CA ARG A 290 21.53 26.98 10.75
C ARG A 290 21.67 27.59 12.14
N GLN A 291 20.60 27.56 12.93
CA GLN A 291 20.57 28.13 14.27
C GLN A 291 20.17 27.06 15.28
N ASP A 292 20.94 26.90 16.35
CA ASP A 292 20.53 26.06 17.48
C ASP A 292 19.41 26.75 18.26
N VAL A 293 18.26 26.10 18.31
CA VAL A 293 17.04 26.57 18.96
C VAL A 293 16.60 25.66 20.11
N SER A 294 17.46 24.72 20.53
CA SER A 294 17.16 23.70 21.55
C SER A 294 16.64 24.28 22.87
N LYS A 295 17.23 25.39 23.32
CA LYS A 295 16.82 26.07 24.56
C LYS A 295 15.50 26.82 24.41
N GLY A 296 15.27 27.46 23.26
CA GLY A 296 14.01 28.15 22.96
C GLY A 296 12.85 27.16 22.89
N LEU A 297 13.07 26.00 22.26
CA LEU A 297 12.08 24.94 22.17
C LEU A 297 11.70 24.37 23.54
N ARG A 298 12.65 24.32 24.49
CA ARG A 298 12.41 23.90 25.88
C ARG A 298 11.58 24.89 26.67
N GLN A 299 11.62 26.18 26.35
CA GLN A 299 10.82 27.20 27.05
C GLN A 299 9.33 27.11 26.70
N GLY A 300 8.99 26.73 25.46
CA GLY A 300 7.62 26.51 25.01
C GLY A 300 7.09 25.09 25.27
N LEU A 301 7.69 24.37 26.22
CA LEU A 301 7.37 22.97 26.49
C LEU A 301 6.23 22.86 27.50
N SER A 302 5.22 22.04 27.21
CA SER A 302 4.16 21.70 28.15
C SER A 302 3.68 20.27 27.99
N VAL A 303 3.00 19.73 29.00
CA VAL A 303 2.45 18.37 28.96
C VAL A 303 1.01 18.41 28.42
N ALA A 304 0.80 17.79 27.26
CA ALA A 304 -0.52 17.68 26.64
C ALA A 304 -1.28 16.41 27.06
N SER A 305 -0.57 15.33 27.37
CA SER A 305 -1.14 14.08 27.87
C SER A 305 -0.12 13.31 28.73
N ALA A 306 -0.58 12.66 29.80
CA ALA A 306 0.27 11.93 30.74
C ALA A 306 0.51 10.45 30.35
N SER A 307 -0.31 9.87 29.46
CA SER A 307 -0.20 8.45 29.05
C SER A 307 -0.84 8.17 27.67
N PRO A 308 -0.04 7.84 26.62
CA PRO A 308 1.42 8.00 26.58
C PRO A 308 1.79 9.47 26.78
N LEU A 309 2.97 9.72 27.36
CA LEU A 309 3.46 11.08 27.59
C LEU A 309 3.52 11.81 26.26
N THR A 310 2.75 12.89 26.14
CA THR A 310 2.70 13.74 24.95
C THR A 310 3.11 15.13 25.35
N LEU A 311 4.19 15.61 24.74
CA LEU A 311 4.74 16.94 24.98
C LEU A 311 4.24 17.88 23.88
N ALA A 312 3.60 18.98 24.26
CA ALA A 312 3.31 20.08 23.36
C ALA A 312 4.52 21.01 23.30
N LEU A 313 5.00 21.22 22.08
CA LEU A 313 6.11 22.10 21.73
C LEU A 313 5.51 23.32 21.05
N GLU A 314 5.50 24.46 21.74
CA GLU A 314 5.07 25.72 21.17
C GLU A 314 6.18 26.30 20.30
N ILE A 315 5.88 26.46 19.01
CA ILE A 315 6.77 27.05 18.01
C ILE A 315 6.36 28.52 17.82
N PRO A 316 7.25 29.48 18.13
CA PRO A 316 7.03 30.90 17.92
C PRO A 316 6.72 31.26 16.45
N GLU A 317 6.06 32.40 16.22
CA GLU A 317 5.72 32.87 14.87
C GLU A 317 6.96 33.23 14.05
N ASP A 318 8.02 33.75 14.68
CA ASP A 318 9.28 34.13 14.04
C ASP A 318 10.08 32.95 13.49
N TRP A 319 9.78 31.71 13.90
CA TRP A 319 10.40 30.50 13.36
C TRP A 319 9.64 29.93 12.16
N GLN A 320 8.49 30.50 11.82
CA GLN A 320 7.62 30.00 10.76
C GLN A 320 7.91 30.74 9.45
N GLY A 321 7.96 30.00 8.34
CA GLY A 321 8.30 30.60 7.05
C GLY A 321 8.13 29.64 5.88
N HIS A 322 8.22 30.17 4.67
CA HIS A 322 7.96 29.40 3.45
C HIS A 322 8.98 28.28 3.19
N ASN A 323 10.20 28.38 3.70
CA ASN A 323 11.28 27.41 3.51
C ASN A 323 12.05 27.07 4.81
N VAL A 324 11.37 27.16 5.95
CA VAL A 324 11.99 26.89 7.25
C VAL A 324 11.78 25.43 7.66
N LEU A 325 12.86 24.75 8.03
CA LEU A 325 12.85 23.38 8.52
C LEU A 325 13.36 23.35 9.95
N LEU A 326 12.62 22.68 10.84
CA LEU A 326 13.11 22.31 12.16
C LEU A 326 13.69 20.89 12.07
N LEU A 327 15.01 20.78 12.26
CA LEU A 327 15.67 19.50 12.49
C LEU A 327 15.66 19.20 13.97
N LEU A 328 14.99 18.13 14.37
CA LEU A 328 14.90 17.71 15.75
C LEU A 328 15.55 16.33 15.90
N ARG A 329 16.67 16.26 16.60
CA ARG A 329 17.30 14.99 16.98
C ARG A 329 16.91 14.63 18.40
N LEU A 330 16.37 13.43 18.59
CA LEU A 330 15.87 12.93 19.87
C LEU A 330 16.64 11.68 20.30
N ALA A 331 17.12 11.71 21.54
CA ALA A 331 17.52 10.51 22.27
C ALA A 331 16.46 10.24 23.34
N VAL A 332 15.67 9.19 23.13
CA VAL A 332 14.57 8.80 24.02
C VAL A 332 14.89 7.46 24.65
N LYS A 333 14.64 7.32 25.95
CA LYS A 333 14.81 6.08 26.69
C LYS A 333 13.48 5.72 27.39
N PRO A 334 12.60 4.95 26.72
CA PRO A 334 11.39 4.41 27.35
C PRO A 334 11.72 3.45 28.50
N ALA A 335 10.76 3.21 29.41
CA ALA A 335 10.98 2.33 30.57
C ALA A 335 11.38 0.89 30.20
N LEU A 336 10.97 0.42 29.01
CA LEU A 336 11.31 -0.91 28.48
C LEU A 336 12.75 -0.99 27.92
N ALA A 337 13.34 0.15 27.57
CA ALA A 337 14.64 0.25 26.93
C ALA A 337 15.76 0.40 27.98
N ASN A 338 16.84 -0.33 27.78
CA ASN A 338 18.02 -0.24 28.65
C ASN A 338 18.90 0.95 28.26
N THR A 339 18.86 1.34 26.98
CA THR A 339 19.63 2.45 26.40
C THR A 339 18.71 3.34 25.55
N TYR A 340 19.23 4.47 25.06
CA TYR A 340 18.50 5.31 24.12
C TYR A 340 18.15 4.55 22.84
N LEU A 341 16.92 4.74 22.36
CA LEU A 341 16.47 4.10 21.12
C LEU A 341 17.39 4.47 19.95
N LYS A 342 17.81 3.45 19.18
CA LYS A 342 18.62 3.61 17.95
C LYS A 342 19.94 4.35 18.19
N ALA A 343 20.52 4.23 19.38
CA ALA A 343 21.80 4.87 19.72
C ALA A 343 22.96 4.42 18.80
N ASP A 344 22.91 3.17 18.33
CA ASP A 344 23.84 2.58 17.35
C ASP A 344 23.68 3.15 15.93
N GLN A 345 22.55 3.81 15.64
CA GLN A 345 22.22 4.37 14.33
C GLN A 345 22.23 5.90 14.30
N GLY A 346 22.72 6.54 15.36
CA GLY A 346 22.80 8.01 15.45
C GLY A 346 21.50 8.68 15.90
N TYR A 347 20.72 8.00 16.74
CA TYR A 347 19.48 8.48 17.37
C TYR A 347 18.39 8.86 16.36
N LEU A 348 17.26 9.36 16.85
CA LEU A 348 16.08 9.62 16.04
C LEU A 348 16.13 11.03 15.45
N ASN A 349 16.08 11.17 14.13
CA ASN A 349 16.20 12.45 13.45
C ASN A 349 14.88 12.83 12.75
N TYR A 350 14.24 13.92 13.14
CA TYR A 350 12.98 14.40 12.56
C TYR A 350 13.21 15.65 11.73
N ARG A 351 12.57 15.71 10.56
CA ARG A 351 12.62 16.87 9.66
C ARG A 351 11.22 17.45 9.57
N ILE A 352 10.99 18.56 10.25
CA ILE A 352 9.65 19.13 10.43
C ILE A 352 9.55 20.43 9.63
N PRO A 353 8.72 20.48 8.57
CA PRO A 353 8.51 21.71 7.81
C PRO A 353 7.61 22.67 8.59
N LEU A 354 8.11 23.89 8.83
CA LEU A 354 7.39 24.94 9.55
C LEU A 354 6.65 25.91 8.62
N SER A 355 6.12 25.40 7.50
CA SER A 355 5.36 26.22 6.54
C SER A 355 3.95 26.54 7.04
N MET A 356 3.48 27.76 6.79
CA MET A 356 2.20 28.31 7.30
C MET A 356 0.93 27.59 6.80
N GLY A 357 1.03 26.71 5.79
CA GLY A 357 -0.13 26.17 5.07
C GLY A 357 -0.37 24.67 5.18
N SER A 358 0.47 23.91 5.89
CA SER A 358 0.39 22.45 5.90
C SER A 358 0.15 21.90 7.30
N LEU A 359 -1.03 21.30 7.52
CA LEU A 359 -1.22 20.32 8.58
C LEU A 359 -0.55 19.03 8.11
N SER A 360 0.54 18.67 8.77
CA SER A 360 1.38 17.55 8.34
C SER A 360 0.80 16.21 8.80
N LYS A 361 0.90 15.18 7.95
CA LYS A 361 0.74 13.77 8.36
C LYS A 361 1.71 13.47 9.51
N PRO A 362 1.48 12.42 10.33
CA PRO A 362 2.42 12.03 11.38
C PRO A 362 3.85 11.96 10.86
N ILE A 363 4.75 12.69 11.52
CA ILE A 363 6.16 12.81 11.13
C ILE A 363 6.94 11.76 11.93
N HIS A 364 7.50 10.79 11.22
CA HIS A 364 8.33 9.73 11.78
C HIS A 364 9.81 10.07 11.68
N ALA A 365 10.64 9.38 12.46
CA ALA A 365 12.09 9.52 12.40
C ALA A 365 12.60 9.14 11.00
N SER A 366 13.51 9.96 10.47
CA SER A 366 14.22 9.72 9.23
C SER A 366 15.40 8.78 9.46
N SER A 367 15.62 7.87 8.52
CA SER A 367 16.66 6.82 8.58
C SER A 367 18.05 7.29 8.10
N SER A 368 18.28 8.60 7.98
CA SER A 368 19.55 9.12 7.44
C SER A 368 20.65 9.12 8.50
N VAL A 369 21.55 8.14 8.41
CA VAL A 369 22.79 8.12 9.20
C VAL A 369 23.74 9.19 8.66
N THR A 370 24.11 10.14 9.51
CA THR A 370 25.16 11.14 9.24
C THR A 370 26.18 11.05 10.37
N ASP A 371 27.48 11.29 10.13
CA ASP A 371 28.50 11.22 11.20
C ASP A 371 28.20 12.17 12.38
N GLU A 372 27.57 13.32 12.13
CA GLU A 372 27.06 14.21 13.18
C GLU A 372 26.02 13.53 14.08
N GLY A 373 25.29 12.53 13.58
CA GLY A 373 24.22 11.75 14.22
C GLY A 373 24.66 10.89 15.38
N MET A 374 25.91 10.42 15.41
CA MET A 374 26.39 9.47 16.42
C MET A 374 26.60 10.11 17.81
N THR A 375 26.60 11.44 17.88
CA THR A 375 26.77 12.18 19.14
C THR A 375 25.44 12.29 19.89
N LEU A 376 25.47 11.97 21.19
CA LEU A 376 24.31 12.09 22.07
C LEU A 376 23.82 13.55 22.08
N PRO A 377 22.52 13.82 21.87
CA PRO A 377 21.99 15.18 21.93
C PRO A 377 22.31 15.88 23.25
N VAL A 378 22.67 17.15 23.15
CA VAL A 378 23.35 17.88 24.23
C VAL A 378 22.39 18.32 25.34
N LEU A 379 21.13 18.64 25.01
CA LEU A 379 20.20 19.23 25.96
C LEU A 379 19.30 18.15 26.61
N PRO A 380 19.48 17.83 27.91
CA PRO A 380 18.54 17.00 28.64
C PRO A 380 17.25 17.75 28.96
N ILE A 381 16.14 17.01 28.97
CA ILE A 381 14.83 17.48 29.42
C ILE A 381 14.57 16.84 30.78
N GLU A 382 14.83 17.62 31.82
CA GLU A 382 14.63 17.23 33.22
C GLU A 382 13.14 17.30 33.58
N ARG A 383 12.75 16.53 34.59
CA ARG A 383 11.36 16.45 35.06
C ARG A 383 10.80 17.81 35.48
N ASP A 384 11.63 18.66 36.09
CA ASP A 384 11.24 19.98 36.58
C ASP A 384 10.78 20.91 35.45
N HIS A 385 11.30 20.74 34.23
CA HIS A 385 10.86 21.52 33.06
C HIS A 385 9.46 21.16 32.57
N LEU A 386 8.90 20.02 33.00
CA LEU A 386 7.61 19.52 32.53
C LEU A 386 6.47 19.70 33.54
N PHE A 387 6.80 19.71 34.84
CA PHE A 387 5.83 19.55 35.91
C PHE A 387 5.90 20.63 37.00
N GLU A 388 6.60 21.75 36.76
CA GLU A 388 6.49 22.94 37.61
C GLU A 388 5.18 23.69 37.32
N PHE A 389 4.35 23.81 38.35
CA PHE A 389 3.20 24.72 38.43
C PHE A 389 3.55 25.95 39.26
#